data_AF-A0A9W9YH90-F1
#
_entry.id   AF-A0A9W9YH90-F1
#
_cell.length_a   1.000
_cell.length_b   1.000
_cell.length_c   1.000
_cell.angle_alpha   90.00
_cell.angle_beta   90.00
_cell.angle_gamma   90.00
#
_symmetry.space_group_name_H-M   'P 1'
#
loop_
_entity.id
_entity.type
_entity.pdbx_description
1 polymer ?
#
loop_
_entity_poly.entity_id
_entity_poly.type
_entity_poly.pdbx_seq_one_letter_code
_entity_poly.pdbx_strand_id
1 'polypeptide(L)' 'RTYNLSIKVGDVKGSGTDGNVYIQLFGERGNTAKIQLRQAGDTRNKFEKGRTYKFTVDTVDIGKVLCNL' A
#
# COMPACT_ATOMS: atom_id res chain seq x y z
N ARG A 1 -14.20 3.12 -6.18
CA ARG A 1 -13.24 4.16 -6.61
C ARG A 1 -11.87 3.52 -6.71
N THR A 2 -11.08 3.89 -7.72
CA THR A 2 -9.74 3.33 -7.96
C THR A 2 -8.67 4.26 -7.38
N TYR A 3 -7.75 3.69 -6.62
CA TYR A 3 -6.59 4.39 -6.05
C TYR A 3 -5.31 3.79 -6.61
N ASN A 4 -4.42 4.65 -7.11
CA ASN A 4 -3.09 4.24 -7.57
C ASN A 4 -2.07 4.59 -6.48
N LEU A 5 -1.36 3.59 -5.99
CA LEU A 5 -0.44 3.69 -4.86
C LEU A 5 0.98 3.42 -5.34
N SER A 6 1.93 4.18 -4.80
CA SER A 6 3.37 3.98 -5.02
C SER A 6 4.05 3.91 -3.66
N ILE A 7 4.62 2.76 -3.33
CA ILE A 7 5.24 2.49 -2.03
C ILE A 7 6.72 2.27 -2.24
N LYS A 8 7.54 3.12 -1.64
CA LYS A 8 9.01 2.96 -1.63
C LYS A 8 9.44 2.36 -0.30
N VAL A 9 10.05 1.19 -0.36
CA VAL A 9 10.72 0.60 0.81
C VAL A 9 12.03 1.36 1.02
N GLY A 10 12.29 1.79 2.25
CA GLY A 10 13.49 2.58 2.57
C GLY A 10 14.79 1.90 2.12
N ASP A 11 15.80 2.68 1.78
CA ASP A 11 17.12 2.17 1.37
C ASP A 11 18.08 2.12 2.57
N VAL A 12 17.67 1.41 3.62
CA VAL A 12 18.45 1.25 4.86
C VAL A 12 18.53 -0.23 5.23
N LYS A 13 19.57 -0.64 5.98
CA LYS A 13 19.75 -2.04 6.35
C LYS A 13 18.53 -2.55 7.13
N GLY A 14 17.96 -3.67 6.69
CA GLY A 14 16.82 -4.31 7.35
C GLY A 14 15.44 -3.71 7.05
N SER A 15 15.31 -2.81 6.06
CA SER A 15 14.01 -2.22 5.71
C SER A 15 13.07 -3.14 4.93
N GLY A 16 13.59 -4.22 4.36
CA GLY A 16 12.79 -5.18 3.60
C GLY A 16 11.98 -6.12 4.51
N THR A 17 10.94 -6.74 3.97
CA THR A 17 10.12 -7.73 4.69
C THR A 17 9.61 -8.83 3.77
N ASP A 18 9.55 -10.04 4.31
CA ASP A 18 8.87 -11.21 3.73
C ASP A 18 7.43 -11.36 4.26
N GLY A 19 7.03 -10.47 5.19
CA GLY A 19 5.70 -10.46 5.78
C GLY A 19 4.64 -9.82 4.89
N ASN A 20 3.38 -10.09 5.21
CA ASN A 20 2.25 -9.46 4.52
C ASN A 20 2.15 -7.97 4.86
N VAL A 21 2.13 -7.12 3.82
CA VAL A 21 1.92 -5.68 3.95
C VAL A 21 0.44 -5.35 3.73
N TYR A 22 -0.10 -4.49 4.58
CA TYR A 22 -1.49 -4.02 4.52
C TYR A 22 -1.53 -2.49 4.53
N ILE A 23 -2.56 -1.93 3.92
CA ILE A 23 -2.89 -0.51 4.00
C ILE A 23 -4.31 -0.29 4.47
N GLN A 24 -4.58 0.90 4.98
CA GLN A 24 -5.92 1.41 5.23
C GLN A 24 -5.92 2.89 4.82
N LEU A 25 -6.84 3.27 3.95
CA LEU A 25 -6.95 4.66 3.49
C LEU A 25 -8.00 5.38 4.35
N PHE A 26 -7.68 6.62 4.71
CA PHE A 26 -8.56 7.52 5.46
C PHE A 26 -8.86 8.76 4.60
N GLY A 27 -10.13 9.14 4.54
CA GLY A 27 -10.59 10.28 3.77
C GLY A 27 -11.78 10.97 4.42
N GLU A 28 -12.19 12.10 3.83
CA GLU A 28 -13.28 12.94 4.35
C GLU A 28 -14.63 12.21 4.48
N ARG A 29 -14.85 11.14 3.72
CA ARG A 29 -16.09 10.34 3.73
C ARG A 29 -15.97 9.04 4.53
N GLY A 30 -14.86 8.83 5.23
CA GLY A 30 -14.61 7.64 6.04
C GLY A 30 -13.31 6.94 5.65
N ASN A 31 -13.22 5.65 5.98
CA ASN A 31 -12.00 4.85 5.79
C ASN A 31 -12.29 3.52 5.10
N THR A 32 -11.27 2.93 4.49
CA THR A 32 -11.36 1.57 3.97
C THR A 32 -11.24 0.54 5.10
N ALA A 33 -11.50 -0.73 4.80
CA ALA A 33 -10.97 -1.84 5.57
C ALA A 33 -9.43 -1.96 5.36
N LYS A 34 -8.78 -2.87 6.11
CA LYS A 34 -7.40 -3.26 5.81
C LYS A 34 -7.35 -4.00 4.48
N ILE A 35 -6.50 -3.55 3.58
CA ILE A 35 -6.33 -4.12 2.24
C ILE A 35 -4.92 -4.69 2.18
N GLN A 36 -4.81 -5.99 1.93
CA GLN A 36 -3.51 -6.63 1.73
C GLN A 36 -2.94 -6.24 0.37
N LEU A 37 -1.68 -5.82 0.35
CA LEU A 37 -0.97 -5.56 -0.89
C LEU A 37 -0.33 -6.86 -1.39
N ARG A 38 -0.75 -7.28 -2.58
CA ARG A 38 -0.23 -8.46 -3.27
C ARG A 38 0.32 -8.04 -4.62
N GLN A 39 1.57 -8.38 -4.88
CA GLN A 39 2.19 -8.13 -6.19
C GLN A 39 1.62 -9.12 -7.21
N ALA A 40 1.19 -8.60 -8.37
CA ALA A 40 0.66 -9.45 -9.43
C ALA A 40 1.75 -10.39 -9.95
N GLY A 41 1.47 -11.70 -9.95
CA GLY A 41 2.39 -12.72 -10.44
C GLY A 41 3.56 -13.06 -9.51
N ASP A 42 3.70 -12.43 -8.35
CA ASP A 42 4.69 -12.83 -7.35
C ASP A 42 4.05 -13.63 -6.21
N THR A 43 4.37 -14.92 -6.17
CA THR A 43 3.92 -15.84 -5.13
C THR A 43 4.59 -15.61 -3.77
N ARG A 44 5.73 -14.91 -3.72
CA ARG A 44 6.51 -14.69 -2.49
C ARG A 44 6.10 -13.41 -1.76
N ASN A 45 5.46 -12.47 -2.47
CA ASN A 45 4.95 -11.19 -1.95
C ASN A 45 5.97 -10.42 -1.09
N LYS A 46 7.24 -10.41 -1.52
CA LYS A 46 8.34 -9.81 -0.76
C LYS A 46 8.46 -8.32 -1.05
N PHE A 47 8.70 -7.53 0.00
CA PHE A 47 8.97 -6.10 -0.09
C PHE A 47 10.45 -5.85 0.16
N GLU A 48 11.23 -5.85 -0.90
CA GLU A 48 12.68 -5.65 -0.87
C GLU A 48 13.09 -4.19 -0.62
N LYS A 49 14.18 -4.02 0.12
CA LYS A 49 14.86 -2.75 0.39
C LYS A 49 15.10 -1.95 -0.90
N GLY A 50 14.88 -0.64 -0.84
CA GLY A 50 15.19 0.29 -1.93
C GLY A 50 14.26 0.21 -3.15
N ARG A 51 13.35 -0.77 -3.20
CA ARG A 51 12.41 -0.92 -4.32
C ARG A 51 11.16 -0.06 -4.16
N THR A 52 10.56 0.27 -5.29
CA THR A 52 9.25 0.92 -5.37
C THR A 52 8.23 -0.03 -5.98
N TYR A 53 7.09 -0.17 -5.32
CA TYR A 53 5.99 -1.03 -5.72
C TYR A 53 4.77 -0.19 -6.08
N LYS A 54 4.11 -0.53 -7.18
CA LYS A 54 2.89 0.14 -7.64
C LYS A 54 1.71 -0.80 -7.50
N PHE A 55 0.62 -0.28 -6.96
CA PHE A 55 -0.63 -1.02 -6.80
C PHE A 55 -1.80 -0.20 -7.29
N THR A 56 -2.75 -0.88 -7.92
CA THR A 56 -4.07 -0.34 -8.21
C THR A 56 -5.06 -1.02 -7.28
N VAL A 57 -5.78 -0.23 -6.50
CA VAL A 57 -6.70 -0.72 -5.48
C VAL A 57 -8.09 -0.17 -5.76
N ASP A 58 -9.03 -1.07 -6.00
CA ASP A 58 -10.45 -0.75 -6.07
C ASP A 58 -11.10 -0.96 -4.71
N THR A 59 -11.69 0.09 -4.17
CA THR A 59 -12.33 0.08 -2.85
C THR A 59 -13.42 1.16 -2.75
N VAL A 60 -14.00 1.30 -1.57
CA VAL A 60 -14.99 2.34 -1.25
C VAL A 60 -14.43 3.73 -1.54
N ASP A 61 -15.30 4.65 -1.99
CA ASP A 61 -14.91 6.05 -2.18
C ASP A 61 -14.80 6.74 -0.81
N ILE A 62 -13.58 6.99 -0.37
CA ILE A 62 -13.31 7.70 0.89
C ILE A 62 -13.34 9.23 0.73
N GLY A 63 -13.65 9.77 -0.46
CA GLY A 63 -13.52 11.19 -0.75
C GLY A 63 -12.06 11.61 -0.88
N LYS A 64 -11.74 12.86 -0.52
CA LYS A 64 -10.36 13.34 -0.51
C LYS A 64 -9.56 12.59 0.55
N VAL A 65 -8.39 12.07 0.17
CA VAL A 65 -7.47 11.43 1.10
C VAL A 65 -7.00 12.46 2.12
N LEU A 66 -7.15 12.13 3.40
CA LEU A 66 -6.66 12.95 4.50
C LEU A 66 -5.20 12.56 4.75
N CYS A 67 -4.29 13.48 4.47
CA CYS A 67 -2.90 13.37 4.91
C CYS A 67 -2.77 14.14 6.22
N ASN A 68 -2.70 13.43 7.34
CA ASN A 68 -2.20 14.05 8.57
C ASN A 68 -0.68 14.15 8.42
N LEU A 69 -0.20 15.37 8.12
CA LEU A 69 1.20 15.73 8.31
C LEU A 69 1.50 15.80 9.82
#